data_AF-A0A0L6T3Q3-F1
#
_entry.id   AF-A0A0L6T3Q3-F1
#
_cell.length_a   1.000
_cell.length_b   1.000
_cell.length_c   1.000
_cell.angle_alpha   90.00
_cell.angle_beta   90.00
_cell.angle_gamma   90.00
#
_symmetry.space_group_name_H-M   'P 1'
#
loop_
_entity.id
_entity.type
_entity.pdbx_description
1 polymer ?
#
loop_
_entity_poly.entity_id
_entity_poly.type
_entity_poly.pdbx_seq_one_letter_code
_entity_poly.pdbx_strand_id
1 'polypeptide(L)'
;MGKPIAEITSIDVYTTKSIPPQYIVEAKGKVSTSGWSKPRLEPRMYMGGTPPDGYYGFDFVADPPDSNALMVVLPVTAVFRLDGDPPKVIKGVRVHSANNHLEATLERARTFA
;
A
#
# COMPACT_ATOMS: atom_id res chain seq x y z
N MET A 1 6.86 -13.21 -9.37
CA MET A 1 6.93 -11.76 -9.05
C MET A 1 5.51 -11.22 -9.07
N GLY A 2 5.14 -10.36 -8.12
CA GLY A 2 3.78 -9.83 -8.04
C GLY A 2 3.45 -8.93 -9.23
N LYS A 3 2.18 -8.83 -9.57
CA LYS A 3 1.66 -7.88 -10.56
C LYS A 3 0.80 -6.82 -9.88
N PRO A 4 0.80 -5.57 -10.37
CA PRO A 4 -0.10 -4.54 -9.86
C PRO A 4 -1.55 -5.02 -9.88
N ILE A 5 -2.28 -4.73 -8.81
CA ILE A 5 -3.72 -4.93 -8.79
C ILE A 5 -4.40 -3.94 -9.75
N ALA A 6 -5.68 -4.15 -10.05
CA ALA A 6 -6.37 -3.34 -11.05
C ALA A 6 -6.58 -1.90 -10.57
N GLU A 7 -7.13 -1.71 -9.38
CA GLU A 7 -7.42 -0.38 -8.83
C GLU A 7 -7.30 -0.36 -7.30
N ILE A 8 -6.86 0.78 -6.76
CA ILE A 8 -6.93 1.08 -5.32
C ILE A 8 -8.23 1.84 -5.05
N THR A 9 -8.93 1.45 -3.98
CA THR A 9 -10.18 2.08 -3.54
C THR A 9 -9.99 2.94 -2.29
N SER A 10 -9.08 2.56 -1.39
CA SER A 10 -8.76 3.38 -0.21
C SER A 10 -7.38 3.10 0.33
N ILE A 11 -6.82 4.09 1.03
CA ILE A 11 -5.61 3.96 1.83
C ILE A 11 -5.93 4.51 3.21
N ASP A 12 -5.65 3.70 4.23
CA ASP A 12 -5.72 4.09 5.63
C ASP A 12 -4.33 3.99 6.24
N VAL A 13 -3.93 5.04 6.96
CA VAL A 13 -2.64 5.08 7.66
C VAL A 13 -2.90 5.12 9.15
N TYR A 14 -2.08 4.40 9.90
CA TYR A 14 -2.19 4.30 11.34
C TYR A 14 -0.83 4.42 11.99
N THR A 15 -0.83 4.92 13.22
CA THR A 15 0.34 4.94 14.09
C THR A 15 -0.02 4.24 15.39
N THR A 16 0.83 3.29 15.81
CA THR A 16 0.68 2.62 17.10
C THR A 16 1.27 3.47 18.22
N LYS A 17 0.79 3.26 19.45
CA LYS A 17 1.35 3.88 20.66
C LYS A 17 2.54 3.11 21.25
N SER A 18 3.15 2.18 20.51
CA SER A 18 4.32 1.44 20.98
C SER A 18 5.56 2.33 21.07
N ILE A 19 6.59 1.86 21.76
CA ILE A 19 7.90 2.53 21.82
C ILE A 19 8.95 1.54 21.27
N PRO A 20 9.48 1.74 20.04
CA PRO A 20 9.17 2.84 19.12
C PRO A 20 7.76 2.70 18.48
N PRO A 21 7.16 3.81 18.02
CA PRO A 21 5.88 3.76 17.31
C PRO A 21 6.06 3.01 15.98
N GLN A 22 5.02 2.27 15.59
CA GLN A 22 4.95 1.60 14.30
C GLN A 22 3.97 2.32 13.40
N TYR A 23 4.32 2.43 12.12
CA TYR A 23 3.45 3.01 11.10
C TYR A 23 2.87 1.89 10.25
N ILE A 24 1.56 1.87 10.16
CA ILE A 24 0.82 0.83 9.46
C ILE A 24 0.10 1.48 8.29
N VAL A 25 0.36 0.96 7.09
CA VAL A 25 -0.34 1.37 5.87
C VAL A 25 -1.24 0.21 5.47
N GLU A 26 -2.54 0.44 5.49
CA GLU A 26 -3.53 -0.48 4.93
C GLU A 26 -4.02 0.08 3.59
N ALA A 27 -3.95 -0.72 2.54
CA ALA A 27 -4.51 -0.39 1.24
C ALA A 27 -5.58 -1.41 0.87
N LYS A 28 -6.72 -0.90 0.39
CA LYS A 28 -7.80 -1.69 -0.18
C LYS A 28 -7.92 -1.41 -1.66
N GLY A 29 -8.21 -2.44 -2.43
CA GLY A 29 -8.33 -2.34 -3.86
C GLY A 29 -9.12 -3.49 -4.45
N LYS A 30 -9.06 -3.62 -5.78
CA LYS A 30 -9.73 -4.69 -6.52
C LYS A 30 -8.84 -5.29 -7.59
N VAL A 31 -9.14 -6.53 -7.95
CA VAL A 31 -8.59 -7.26 -9.08
C VAL A 31 -9.68 -7.59 -10.09
N SER A 32 -9.33 -7.73 -11.37
CA SER A 32 -10.30 -7.91 -12.46
C SER A 32 -10.68 -9.36 -12.75
N THR A 33 -10.03 -10.33 -12.10
CA THR A 33 -10.30 -11.76 -12.29
C THR A 33 -10.23 -12.52 -10.96
N SER A 34 -10.75 -13.75 -10.95
CA SER A 34 -10.58 -14.66 -9.81
C SER A 34 -9.13 -15.16 -9.67
N GLY A 35 -8.80 -15.74 -8.52
CA GLY A 35 -7.56 -16.51 -8.31
C GLY A 35 -6.28 -15.71 -8.04
N TRP A 36 -6.38 -14.38 -7.88
CA TRP A 36 -5.27 -13.58 -7.37
C TRP A 36 -4.97 -13.94 -5.91
N SER A 37 -3.70 -13.93 -5.52
CA SER A 37 -3.29 -14.30 -4.16
C SER A 37 -2.15 -13.43 -3.63
N LYS A 38 -1.88 -13.54 -2.34
CA LYS A 38 -0.82 -12.81 -1.62
C LYS A 38 -0.79 -11.27 -1.82
N PRO A 39 -1.92 -10.59 -1.51
CA PRO A 39 -2.00 -9.25 -0.95
C PRO A 39 -0.74 -8.54 -0.49
N ARG A 40 -0.07 -7.65 -1.22
CA ARG A 40 1.05 -6.91 -0.59
C ARG A 40 1.33 -5.53 -1.16
N LEU A 41 1.90 -4.70 -0.30
CA LEU A 41 2.49 -3.41 -0.63
C LEU A 41 4.00 -3.59 -0.72
N GLU A 42 4.57 -3.27 -1.86
CA GLU A 42 6.02 -3.31 -2.10
C GLU A 42 6.57 -1.88 -2.06
N PRO A 43 7.51 -1.54 -1.16
CA PRO A 43 8.11 -0.21 -1.09
C PRO A 43 8.84 0.15 -2.40
N ARG A 44 8.57 1.34 -2.93
CA ARG A 44 9.37 1.90 -4.02
C ARG A 44 10.65 2.50 -3.44
N MET A 45 11.79 1.90 -3.75
CA MET A 45 13.09 2.47 -3.39
C MET A 45 13.39 3.69 -4.26
N TYR A 46 13.72 4.81 -3.63
CA TYR A 46 14.22 6.01 -4.30
C TYR A 46 15.73 6.06 -4.15
N MET A 47 16.48 6.26 -5.25
CA MET A 47 17.96 6.31 -5.25
C MET A 47 18.54 7.38 -4.31
N GLY A 48 17.75 8.36 -3.86
CA GLY A 48 18.14 9.41 -2.91
C GLY A 48 17.65 9.24 -1.48
N GLY A 49 17.07 8.10 -1.11
CA GLY A 49 16.60 7.78 0.26
C GLY A 49 15.29 8.47 0.68
N THR A 50 15.07 9.74 0.30
CA THR A 50 13.83 10.47 0.57
C THR A 50 13.16 10.91 -0.75
N PRO A 51 11.86 10.63 -0.96
CA PRO A 51 11.12 11.13 -2.11
C PRO A 51 11.09 12.67 -2.11
N PRO A 52 11.37 13.34 -3.24
CA PRO A 52 11.42 14.81 -3.30
C PRO A 52 10.06 15.49 -3.06
N ASP A 53 8.95 14.78 -3.27
CA ASP A 53 7.60 15.27 -3.01
C ASP A 53 7.13 15.02 -1.57
N GLY A 54 7.87 14.22 -0.81
CA GLY A 54 7.57 13.83 0.57
C GLY A 54 6.58 12.66 0.71
N TYR A 55 6.21 11.97 -0.39
CA TYR A 55 5.33 10.81 -0.31
C TYR A 55 6.11 9.51 -0.43
N TYR A 56 6.01 8.66 0.59
CA TYR A 56 6.61 7.34 0.52
C TYR A 56 5.79 6.43 -0.41
N GLY A 57 6.40 6.02 -1.51
CA GLY A 57 5.75 5.25 -2.57
C GLY A 57 5.65 3.76 -2.26
N PHE A 58 4.51 3.17 -2.60
CA PHE A 58 4.28 1.73 -2.61
C PHE A 58 3.63 1.28 -3.91
N ASP A 59 3.96 0.07 -4.34
CA ASP A 59 3.21 -0.67 -5.34
C ASP A 59 2.26 -1.65 -4.66
N PHE A 60 0.97 -1.58 -4.97
CA PHE A 60 0.00 -2.58 -4.54
C PHE A 60 -0.04 -3.71 -5.55
N VAL A 61 0.59 -4.82 -5.18
CA VAL A 61 0.71 -6.00 -6.03
C VAL A 61 0.06 -7.24 -5.39
N ALA A 62 -0.23 -8.21 -6.25
CA ALA A 62 -0.63 -9.55 -5.87
C ALA A 62 -0.07 -10.57 -6.87
N ASP A 63 0.02 -11.82 -6.47
CA ASP A 63 0.37 -12.92 -7.35
C ASP A 63 -0.84 -13.19 -8.28
N PRO A 64 -0.68 -13.12 -9.62
CA PRO A 64 -1.76 -13.38 -10.56
C PRO A 64 -2.16 -14.87 -10.54
N PRO A 65 -3.37 -15.23 -11.02
CA PRO A 65 -3.78 -16.62 -11.15
C PRO A 65 -2.90 -17.41 -12.14
N ASP A 66 -2.61 -18.67 -11.83
CA ASP A 66 -1.76 -19.54 -12.65
C ASP A 66 -2.45 -20.09 -13.92
N SER A 67 -3.78 -20.03 -14.01
CA SER A 67 -4.57 -20.59 -15.10
C SER A 67 -5.86 -19.80 -15.35
N ASN A 68 -6.78 -20.33 -16.18
CA ASN A 68 -8.06 -19.70 -16.52
C ASN A 68 -8.75 -19.13 -15.28
N ALA A 69 -8.89 -17.80 -15.27
CA ALA A 69 -9.58 -17.08 -14.23
C ALA A 69 -10.93 -16.58 -14.74
N LEU A 70 -11.92 -16.57 -13.86
CA LEU A 70 -13.22 -15.97 -14.14
C LEU A 70 -13.08 -14.46 -14.21
N MET A 71 -13.75 -13.82 -15.16
CA MET A 71 -13.84 -12.36 -15.25
C MET A 71 -14.82 -11.86 -14.18
N VAL A 72 -14.28 -11.59 -12.98
CA VAL A 72 -15.04 -11.11 -11.83
C VAL A 72 -14.19 -10.12 -11.05
N VAL A 73 -14.80 -9.01 -10.64
CA VAL A 73 -14.14 -8.00 -9.82
C VAL A 73 -14.21 -8.43 -8.36
N LEU A 74 -13.05 -8.62 -7.73
CA LEU A 74 -12.95 -9.05 -6.33
C LEU A 74 -12.13 -8.06 -5.49
N PRO A 75 -12.51 -7.81 -4.22
CA PRO A 75 -11.75 -6.95 -3.34
C PRO A 75 -10.48 -7.65 -2.85
N VAL A 76 -9.43 -6.85 -2.63
CA VAL A 76 -8.16 -7.28 -2.02
C VAL A 76 -7.70 -6.24 -1.00
N THR A 77 -6.95 -6.70 0.00
CA THR A 77 -6.40 -5.84 1.06
C THR A 77 -4.97 -6.23 1.34
N ALA A 78 -4.11 -5.23 1.53
CA ALA A 78 -2.72 -5.41 1.90
C ALA A 78 -2.38 -4.48 3.07
N VAL A 79 -1.52 -4.95 3.96
CA VAL A 79 -1.04 -4.20 5.10
C VAL A 79 0.49 -4.20 5.08
N PHE A 80 1.08 -3.02 5.16
CA PHE A 80 2.51 -2.83 5.36
C PHE A 80 2.77 -2.25 6.74
N ARG A 81 3.75 -2.81 7.46
CA ARG A 81 4.21 -2.28 8.74
C ARG A 81 5.62 -1.75 8.53
N LEU A 82 5.79 -0.47 8.78
CA LEU A 82 7.10 0.15 8.86
C LEU A 82 7.53 0.13 10.33
N ASP A 83 8.63 -0.57 10.59
CA ASP A 83 9.26 -0.58 11.90
C ASP A 83 10.10 0.68 12.10
N GLY A 84 9.88 1.35 13.23
CA GLY A 84 10.56 2.59 13.59
C GLY A 84 9.87 3.86 13.10
N ASP A 85 10.49 5.00 13.43
CA ASP A 85 10.00 6.29 12.95
C ASP A 85 10.19 6.40 11.44
N PRO A 86 9.20 6.89 10.69
CA PRO A 86 9.37 7.17 9.29
C PRO A 86 10.46 8.23 9.13
N PRO A 87 11.07 8.30 7.93
CA PRO A 87 11.99 9.39 7.62
C PRO A 87 11.35 10.72 8.01
N LYS A 88 12.06 11.58 8.74
CA LYS A 88 11.55 12.80 9.41
C LYS A 88 10.89 13.83 8.47
N VAL A 89 10.78 13.55 7.17
CA VAL A 89 10.32 14.46 6.10
C VAL A 89 9.26 13.79 5.19
N ILE A 90 8.50 12.80 5.68
CA ILE A 90 7.37 12.27 4.90
C ILE A 90 6.07 13.00 5.24
N LYS A 91 5.35 13.45 4.21
CA LYS A 91 4.00 14.04 4.28
C LYS A 91 2.92 12.96 4.36
N GLY A 92 3.21 11.78 3.80
CA GLY A 92 2.24 10.72 3.65
C GLY A 92 2.77 9.56 2.83
N VAL A 93 1.85 8.71 2.38
CA VAL A 93 2.12 7.57 1.51
C VAL A 93 1.38 7.72 0.19
N ARG A 94 1.99 7.24 -0.89
CA ARG A 94 1.36 7.12 -2.21
C ARG A 94 1.37 5.65 -2.61
N VAL A 95 0.20 5.09 -2.91
CA VAL A 95 0.08 3.70 -3.36
C VAL A 95 -0.31 3.69 -4.83
N HIS A 96 0.40 2.90 -5.64
CA HIS A 96 0.19 2.74 -7.07
C HIS A 96 -0.44 1.38 -7.39
N SER A 97 -1.36 1.37 -8.36
CA SER A 97 -1.93 0.18 -8.99
C SER A 97 -1.70 0.24 -10.50
N ALA A 98 -2.29 -0.69 -11.25
CA ALA A 98 -2.26 -0.67 -12.71
C ALA A 98 -2.97 0.57 -13.29
N ASN A 99 -4.13 0.95 -12.74
CA ASN A 99 -5.00 1.96 -13.37
C ASN A 99 -5.09 3.29 -12.60
N ASN A 100 -4.64 3.32 -11.34
CA ASN A 100 -4.66 4.55 -10.54
C ASN A 100 -3.55 4.59 -9.50
N HIS A 101 -3.44 5.72 -8.82
CA HIS A 101 -2.74 5.84 -7.56
C HIS A 101 -3.58 6.70 -6.61
N LEU A 102 -3.41 6.47 -5.32
CA LEU A 102 -4.02 7.29 -4.28
C LEU A 102 -2.94 7.75 -3.30
N GLU A 103 -3.23 8.83 -2.59
CA GLU A 103 -2.37 9.42 -1.55
C GLU A 103 -3.12 9.46 -0.22
N ALA A 104 -2.40 9.21 0.87
CA ALA A 104 -2.89 9.42 2.23
C ALA A 104 -1.85 10.19 3.05
N THR A 105 -2.28 11.30 3.67
CA THR A 105 -1.44 12.14 4.51
C THR A 105 -1.33 11.57 5.92
N LEU A 106 -0.16 11.75 6.56
CA LEU A 106 0.06 11.34 7.95
C LEU A 106 -0.82 12.11 8.94
N GLU A 107 -1.22 13.34 8.62
CA GLU A 107 -2.16 14.11 9.46
C GLU A 107 -3.53 13.44 9.59
N ARG A 108 -3.89 12.60 8.62
CA ARG A 108 -5.11 11.78 8.65
C ARG A 108 -4.89 10.41 9.27
N ALA A 109 -3.68 10.13 9.75
CA ALA A 109 -3.39 8.85 10.38
C ALA A 109 -4.23 8.70 11.65
N ARG A 110 -4.94 7.59 11.76
CA ARG A 110 -5.72 7.29 12.96
C ARG A 110 -4.80 6.67 13.99
N THR A 111 -4.83 7.18 15.22
CA THR A 111 -4.12 6.56 16.34
C THR A 111 -4.90 5.33 16.80
N PHE A 112 -4.29 4.16 16.81
CA PHE A 112 -4.86 3.01 17.50
C PHE A 112 -4.62 3.15 19.01
N ALA A 113 -5.70 2.99 19.78
CA ALA A 113 -5.71 3.26 21.21
C ALA A 113 -4.91 2.26 22.03
#